data_AF-A0A3D9BTY6-F1
#
_entry.id   AF-A0A3D9BTY6-F1
#
_cell.length_a   1.000
_cell.length_b   1.000
_cell.length_c   1.000
_cell.angle_alpha   90.00
_cell.angle_beta   90.00
_cell.angle_gamma   90.00
#
_symmetry.space_group_name_H-M   'P 1'
#
loop_
_entity.id
_entity.type
_entity.pdbx_description
1 polymer ?
#
loop_
_entity_poly.entity_id
_entity_poly.type
_entity_poly.pdbx_seq_one_letter_code
_entity_poly.pdbx_strand_id
1 'polypeptide(L)'
;MKTLLLLLTLIFFTSCTDERESEHFQPQHQIMVNFEAKKGSEGGNNLQLANDNETNIVEKIIRNQELPENINYQTVCSGSNDKGLQFAYIEIKGELKGLFLAVFDENRLMVFRIESFSGNCLLKWVSEV
;
A
#
# COMPACT_ATOMS: atom_id res chain seq x y z
N MET A 1 -57.12 4.26 -25.97
CA MET A 1 -56.24 4.44 -27.15
C MET A 1 -54.95 5.07 -26.63
N LYS A 2 -53.82 4.33 -26.61
CA LYS A 2 -52.79 4.28 -27.68
C LYS A 2 -52.30 5.71 -27.96
N THR A 3 -51.04 6.10 -27.69
CA THR A 3 -49.75 5.53 -28.13
C THR A 3 -48.67 6.20 -27.27
N LEU A 4 -47.88 5.53 -26.43
CA LEU A 4 -46.65 4.76 -26.68
C LEU A 4 -45.53 5.49 -27.48
N LEU A 5 -44.33 5.36 -26.90
CA LEU A 5 -42.95 5.53 -27.39
C LEU A 5 -42.27 6.90 -27.20
N LEU A 6 -41.28 7.00 -26.32
CA LEU A 6 -39.87 6.53 -26.42
C LEU A 6 -39.03 7.53 -27.21
N LEU A 7 -38.14 8.25 -26.52
CA LEU A 7 -36.80 8.54 -27.03
C LEU A 7 -35.91 9.00 -25.86
N LEU A 8 -35.59 8.04 -24.98
CA LEU A 8 -34.54 8.17 -23.98
C LEU A 8 -33.27 7.51 -24.55
N THR A 9 -32.73 8.09 -25.63
CA THR A 9 -31.51 7.59 -26.28
C THR A 9 -30.72 8.74 -26.90
N LEU A 10 -29.85 9.33 -26.10
CA LEU A 10 -28.56 9.93 -26.46
C LEU A 10 -27.86 10.06 -25.10
N ILE A 11 -27.31 8.98 -24.51
CA ILE A 11 -26.13 8.29 -25.02
C ILE A 11 -25.19 9.28 -25.73
N PHE A 12 -24.71 10.26 -24.97
CA PHE A 12 -23.33 10.69 -25.14
C PHE A 12 -22.46 9.71 -24.34
N PHE A 13 -22.23 8.52 -24.93
CA PHE A 13 -20.97 7.84 -24.73
C PHE A 13 -19.89 8.70 -25.40
N THR A 14 -19.57 9.86 -24.81
CA THR A 14 -18.23 10.41 -25.01
C THR A 14 -17.34 9.49 -24.22
N SER A 15 -16.87 8.44 -24.90
CA SER A 15 -15.67 7.69 -24.59
C SER A 15 -15.06 8.06 -23.23
N CYS A 16 -15.39 7.28 -22.19
CA CYS A 16 -14.36 6.98 -21.19
C CYS A 16 -13.25 6.30 -22.00
N THR A 17 -12.34 7.11 -22.54
CA THR A 17 -11.10 6.61 -23.06
C THR A 17 -10.42 5.96 -21.86
N ASP A 18 -10.34 4.64 -21.89
CA ASP A 18 -9.55 3.78 -21.01
C ASP A 18 -8.04 4.03 -21.22
N GLU A 19 -7.66 5.30 -21.45
CA GLU A 19 -6.31 5.76 -21.75
C GLU A 19 -5.72 6.56 -20.58
N ARG A 20 -6.44 6.66 -19.45
CA ARG A 20 -6.02 7.46 -18.31
C ARG A 20 -5.08 6.73 -17.34
N GLU A 21 -4.94 5.41 -17.44
CA GLU A 21 -4.13 4.61 -16.52
C GLU A 21 -2.68 4.37 -17.00
N SER A 22 -2.39 4.46 -18.30
CA SER A 22 -1.06 4.11 -18.83
C SER A 22 -0.02 5.22 -18.70
N GLU A 23 -0.40 6.49 -18.52
CA GLU A 23 0.55 7.61 -18.37
C GLU A 23 0.99 7.85 -16.92
N HIS A 24 0.31 7.23 -15.94
CA HIS A 24 0.63 7.37 -14.50
C HIS A 24 1.15 6.08 -13.85
N PHE A 25 1.21 4.96 -14.58
CA PHE A 25 1.89 3.76 -14.12
C PHE A 25 3.40 3.98 -14.14
N GLN A 26 3.92 4.55 -13.06
CA GLN A 26 5.34 4.61 -12.79
C GLN A 26 5.72 3.43 -11.88
N PRO A 27 6.42 2.40 -12.40
CA PRO A 27 6.74 1.20 -11.64
C PRO A 27 7.32 1.48 -10.26
N GLN A 28 8.13 2.55 -10.12
CA GLN A 28 8.73 3.03 -8.86
C GLN A 28 7.75 3.30 -7.70
N HIS A 29 6.45 3.38 -7.97
CA HIS A 29 5.43 3.58 -6.94
C HIS A 29 4.63 2.31 -6.61
N GLN A 30 4.85 1.23 -7.34
CA GLN A 30 4.21 -0.05 -7.09
C GLN A 30 4.90 -0.81 -5.95
N ILE A 31 4.10 -1.24 -4.99
CA ILE A 31 4.47 -2.19 -3.93
C ILE A 31 3.79 -3.52 -4.27
N MET A 32 4.57 -4.58 -4.47
CA MET A 32 4.07 -5.92 -4.74
C MET A 32 4.44 -6.84 -3.58
N VAL A 33 3.50 -7.66 -3.12
CA VAL A 33 3.77 -8.67 -2.08
C VAL A 33 3.21 -10.02 -2.46
N ASN A 34 3.90 -11.07 -2.04
CA ASN A 34 3.37 -12.43 -2.03
C ASN A 34 3.54 -12.96 -0.60
N PHE A 35 2.43 -13.07 0.12
CA PHE A 35 2.42 -13.49 1.52
C PHE A 35 2.85 -14.94 1.69
N GLU A 36 2.48 -15.83 0.76
CA GLU A 36 2.81 -17.26 0.83
C GLU A 36 4.31 -17.51 0.66
N ALA A 37 4.92 -16.87 -0.33
CA ALA A 37 6.34 -16.96 -0.63
C ALA A 37 7.21 -16.07 0.28
N LYS A 38 6.58 -15.22 1.10
CA LYS A 38 7.21 -14.19 1.93
C LYS A 38 8.16 -13.30 1.12
N LYS A 39 7.69 -12.80 -0.03
CA LYS A 39 8.46 -11.90 -0.90
C LYS A 39 7.73 -10.59 -1.11
N GLY A 40 8.49 -9.52 -1.31
CA GLY A 40 7.94 -8.25 -1.76
C GLY A 40 8.92 -7.48 -2.61
N SER A 41 8.40 -6.56 -3.40
CA SER A 41 9.19 -5.62 -4.19
C SER A 41 8.55 -4.23 -4.18
N GLU A 42 9.40 -3.22 -4.36
CA GLU A 42 8.98 -1.84 -4.57
C GLU A 42 9.74 -1.30 -5.78
N GLY A 43 9.02 -0.78 -6.78
CA GLY A 43 9.70 -0.27 -7.97
C GLY A 43 10.43 -1.33 -8.79
N GLY A 44 10.06 -2.60 -8.64
CA GLY A 44 10.78 -3.74 -9.22
C GLY A 44 12.01 -4.19 -8.44
N ASN A 45 12.38 -3.51 -7.35
CA ASN A 45 13.49 -3.92 -6.48
C ASN A 45 12.97 -4.83 -5.36
N ASN A 46 13.66 -5.94 -5.13
CA ASN A 46 13.31 -6.85 -4.04
C ASN A 46 13.50 -6.17 -2.69
N LEU A 47 12.49 -6.31 -1.82
CA LEU A 47 12.53 -5.80 -0.46
C LEU A 47 13.16 -6.82 0.48
N GLN A 48 13.91 -6.32 1.45
CA GLN A 48 14.47 -7.13 2.53
C GLN A 48 13.43 -7.28 3.64
N LEU A 49 13.08 -8.52 4.00
CA LEU A 49 12.24 -8.77 5.17
C LEU A 49 12.91 -8.23 6.44
N ALA A 50 12.10 -7.59 7.28
CA ALA A 50 12.50 -7.26 8.63
C ALA A 50 12.67 -8.55 9.46
N ASN A 51 13.51 -8.50 10.49
CA ASN A 51 13.64 -9.62 11.42
C ASN A 51 12.41 -9.74 12.34
N ASP A 52 12.34 -10.81 13.12
CA ASP A 52 11.17 -11.08 13.99
C ASP A 52 10.94 -9.97 15.03
N ASN A 53 12.00 -9.41 15.60
CA ASN A 53 11.88 -8.33 16.59
C ASN A 53 11.34 -7.04 15.95
N GLU A 54 11.89 -6.65 14.80
CA GLU A 54 11.41 -5.50 14.02
C GLU A 54 9.95 -5.69 13.60
N THR A 55 9.61 -6.89 13.11
CA THR A 55 8.24 -7.26 12.70
C THR A 55 7.26 -7.14 13.86
N ASN A 56 7.60 -7.67 15.03
CA ASN A 56 6.75 -7.62 16.22
C ASN A 56 6.49 -6.17 16.69
N ILE A 57 7.50 -5.29 16.64
CA ILE A 57 7.32 -3.88 17.00
C ILE A 57 6.43 -3.16 15.98
N VAL A 58 6.66 -3.39 14.69
CA VAL A 58 5.83 -2.79 13.63
C VAL A 58 4.40 -3.32 13.69
N GLU A 59 4.18 -4.61 13.99
CA GLU A 59 2.86 -5.17 14.21
C GLU A 59 2.11 -4.46 15.33
N LYS A 60 2.76 -4.25 16.48
CA LYS A 60 2.16 -3.49 17.59
C LYS A 60 1.74 -2.08 17.17
N ILE A 61 2.55 -1.41 16.35
CA ILE A 61 2.20 -0.09 15.79
C ILE A 61 0.94 -0.18 14.91
N ILE A 62 0.92 -1.10 13.94
CA ILE A 62 -0.20 -1.27 13.00
C ILE A 62 -1.49 -1.67 13.71
N ARG A 63 -1.40 -2.51 14.73
CA ARG A 63 -2.54 -3.02 15.50
C ARG A 63 -2.90 -2.11 16.70
N ASN A 64 -2.26 -0.95 16.83
CA ASN A 64 -2.48 0.01 17.92
C ASN A 64 -2.38 -0.65 19.33
N GLN A 65 -1.34 -1.46 19.52
CA GLN A 65 -1.02 -2.13 20.78
C GLN A 65 0.03 -1.35 21.56
N GLU A 66 0.21 -1.72 22.84
CA GLU A 66 1.22 -1.10 23.71
C GLU A 66 2.65 -1.33 23.21
N LEU A 67 3.40 -0.23 23.09
CA LEU A 67 4.79 -0.19 22.64
C LEU A 67 5.75 -0.13 23.83
N PRO A 68 6.98 -0.67 23.69
CA PRO A 68 8.03 -0.46 24.69
C PRO A 68 8.31 1.04 24.89
N GLU A 69 8.62 1.46 26.12
CA GLU A 69 8.76 2.88 26.51
C GLU A 69 9.81 3.65 25.69
N ASN A 70 10.80 2.96 25.13
CA ASN A 70 11.90 3.55 24.37
C ASN A 70 11.64 3.61 22.85
N ILE A 71 10.45 3.24 22.40
CA ILE A 71 10.05 3.27 20.99
C ILE A 71 9.19 4.50 20.73
N ASN A 72 9.69 5.39 19.87
CA ASN A 72 8.90 6.46 19.27
C ASN A 72 8.81 6.21 17.76
N TYR A 73 7.67 6.49 17.14
CA TYR A 73 7.50 6.28 15.71
C TYR A 73 6.72 7.42 15.04
N GLN A 74 6.83 7.50 13.73
CA GLN A 74 5.96 8.31 12.87
C GLN A 74 5.58 7.53 11.62
N THR A 75 4.32 7.64 11.20
CA THR A 75 3.88 7.14 9.90
C THR A 75 4.22 8.19 8.85
N VAL A 76 5.08 7.84 7.91
CA VAL A 76 5.57 8.72 6.84
C VAL A 76 4.59 8.78 5.67
N CYS A 77 4.02 7.63 5.33
CA CYS A 77 3.07 7.49 4.24
C CYS A 77 2.23 6.23 4.47
N SER A 78 0.95 6.27 4.11
CA SER A 78 0.08 5.09 4.17
C SER A 78 -0.99 5.15 3.10
N GLY A 79 -1.50 3.99 2.71
CA GLY A 79 -2.60 3.88 1.76
C GLY A 79 -3.15 2.47 1.68
N SER A 80 -4.07 2.26 0.76
CA SER A 80 -4.74 0.98 0.54
C SER A 80 -5.09 0.80 -0.93
N ASN A 81 -5.36 -0.44 -1.33
CA ASN A 81 -6.06 -0.73 -2.58
C ASN A 81 -7.55 -0.97 -2.33
N ASP A 82 -8.28 -1.23 -3.42
CA ASP A 82 -9.71 -1.54 -3.45
C ASP A 82 -10.08 -2.89 -2.83
N LYS A 83 -9.09 -3.77 -2.62
CA LYS A 83 -9.24 -5.10 -2.01
C LYS A 83 -8.97 -5.12 -0.50
N GLY A 84 -8.75 -3.97 0.11
CA GLY A 84 -8.49 -3.84 1.56
C GLY A 84 -7.05 -4.19 1.98
N LEU A 85 -6.15 -4.41 1.03
CA LEU A 85 -4.72 -4.52 1.31
C LEU A 85 -4.17 -3.13 1.57
N GLN A 86 -3.48 -2.97 2.68
CA GLN A 86 -2.97 -1.71 3.18
C GLN A 86 -1.44 -1.71 3.17
N PHE A 87 -0.86 -0.52 3.08
CA PHE A 87 0.56 -0.31 3.32
C PHE A 87 0.79 0.89 4.25
N ALA A 88 1.88 0.84 5.01
CA ALA A 88 2.35 1.95 5.82
C ALA A 88 3.89 1.98 5.87
N TYR A 89 4.45 3.14 5.58
CA TYR A 89 5.84 3.49 5.82
C TYR A 89 5.96 4.06 7.23
N ILE A 90 6.73 3.39 8.08
CA ILE A 90 6.87 3.71 9.50
C ILE A 90 8.33 3.97 9.80
N GLU A 91 8.63 5.18 10.27
CA GLU A 91 9.95 5.53 10.77
C GLU A 91 9.96 5.37 12.29
N ILE A 92 10.82 4.49 12.80
CA ILE A 92 11.04 4.29 14.23
C ILE A 92 12.31 5.05 14.64
N LYS A 93 12.22 5.76 15.76
CA LYS A 93 13.28 6.50 16.42
C LYS A 93 13.55 5.86 17.78
N GLY A 94 14.83 5.76 18.19
CA GLY A 94 15.24 5.11 19.46
C GLY A 94 16.19 3.94 19.21
N GLU A 95 16.08 2.88 20.02
CA GLU A 95 16.94 1.69 19.89
C GLU A 95 16.71 0.92 18.59
N LEU A 96 15.46 0.77 18.16
CA LEU A 96 15.10 0.09 16.90
C LEU A 96 15.03 1.08 15.73
N LYS A 97 15.99 2.00 15.64
CA LYS A 97 15.96 3.06 14.63
C LYS A 97 15.97 2.48 13.22
N GLY A 98 15.01 2.89 12.40
CA GLY A 98 14.90 2.45 11.02
C GLY A 98 13.64 2.93 10.34
N LEU A 99 13.57 2.68 9.03
CA LEU A 99 12.39 2.90 8.24
C LEU A 99 11.88 1.55 7.73
N PHE A 100 10.59 1.33 7.89
CA PHE A 100 9.94 0.06 7.62
C PHE A 100 8.74 0.26 6.70
N LEU A 101 8.55 -0.68 5.79
CA LEU A 101 7.33 -0.81 4.99
C LEU A 101 6.53 -1.99 5.53
N ALA A 102 5.38 -1.71 6.13
CA ALA A 102 4.38 -2.71 6.50
C ALA A 102 3.38 -2.85 5.36
N VAL A 103 3.06 -4.08 4.97
CA VAL A 103 1.97 -4.42 4.05
C VAL A 103 1.07 -5.43 4.74
N PHE A 104 -0.22 -5.13 4.87
CA PHE A 104 -1.10 -5.87 5.77
C PHE A 104 -2.56 -5.83 5.35
N ASP A 105 -3.30 -6.83 5.82
CA ASP A 105 -4.76 -6.85 5.85
C ASP A 105 -5.23 -7.21 7.28
N GLU A 106 -6.48 -7.64 7.43
CA GLU A 106 -7.03 -8.04 8.74
C GLU A 106 -6.28 -9.23 9.37
N ASN A 107 -5.76 -10.15 8.56
CA ASN A 107 -5.24 -11.45 9.00
C ASN A 107 -3.73 -11.59 8.80
N ARG A 108 -3.14 -10.82 7.89
CA ARG A 108 -1.76 -11.00 7.43
C ARG A 108 -0.98 -9.71 7.57
N LEU A 109 0.32 -9.85 7.80
CA LEU A 109 1.28 -8.76 7.88
C LEU A 109 2.62 -9.22 7.30
N MET A 110 3.22 -8.37 6.48
CA MET A 110 4.61 -8.46 6.06
C MET A 110 5.29 -7.15 6.35
N VAL A 111 6.49 -7.22 6.90
CA VAL A 111 7.30 -6.05 7.24
C VAL A 111 8.63 -6.15 6.53
N PHE A 112 9.00 -5.06 5.86
CA PHE A 112 10.26 -4.93 5.16
C PHE A 112 11.07 -3.79 5.76
N ARG A 113 12.38 -3.96 5.82
CA ARG A 113 13.30 -2.86 6.11
C ARG A 113 13.60 -2.14 4.81
N ILE A 114 13.53 -0.81 4.85
CA ILE A 114 13.82 0.02 3.68
C ILE A 114 14.84 1.10 4.04
N GLU A 115 15.70 1.45 3.08
CA GLU A 115 16.79 2.40 3.32
C GLU A 115 16.29 3.85 3.35
N SER A 116 15.31 4.17 2.49
CA SER A 116 14.72 5.49 2.40
C SER A 116 13.32 5.44 1.81
N PHE A 117 12.49 6.41 2.20
CA PHE A 117 11.25 6.68 1.49
C PHE A 117 11.54 7.74 0.43
N SER A 118 11.33 7.39 -0.83
CA SER A 118 11.39 8.33 -1.94
C SER A 118 10.04 8.38 -2.65
N GLY A 119 9.55 9.59 -2.91
CA GLY A 119 8.38 9.84 -3.74
C GLY A 119 7.19 10.46 -3.02
N ASN A 120 6.14 10.67 -3.81
CA ASN A 120 4.88 11.21 -3.35
C ASN A 120 3.99 10.07 -2.84
N CYS A 121 3.52 10.17 -1.60
CA CYS A 121 2.66 9.17 -0.98
C CYS A 121 1.38 8.91 -1.81
N LEU A 122 0.85 9.94 -2.46
CA LEU A 122 -0.37 9.84 -3.29
C LEU A 122 -0.20 8.99 -4.55
N LEU A 123 1.05 8.72 -4.94
CA LEU A 123 1.33 7.89 -6.11
C LEU A 123 1.56 6.42 -5.72
N LYS A 124 1.70 6.09 -4.44
CA LYS A 124 1.97 4.71 -4.00
C LYS A 124 0.72 3.85 -4.10
N TRP A 125 0.85 2.65 -4.67
CA TRP A 125 -0.20 1.64 -4.67
C TRP A 125 0.35 0.26 -4.31
N VAL A 126 -0.48 -0.57 -3.70
CA VAL A 126 -0.12 -1.90 -3.22
C VAL A 126 -0.94 -2.96 -3.91
N SER A 127 -0.29 -4.07 -4.29
CA SER A 127 -0.93 -5.22 -4.92
C SER A 127 -0.35 -6.51 -4.38
N GLU A 128 -1.19 -7.54 -4.27
CA GLU A 128 -0.76 -8.92 -4.01
C GLU A 128 -0.56 -9.65 -5.35
N VAL A 129 0.48 -10.50 -5.42
CA VAL A 129 0.83 -11.30 -6.60
C VAL A 129 1.04 -12.77 -6.30
#